data_AF-A0A177Y1P6-F1
#
_entry.id   AF-A0A177Y1P6-F1
#
_cell.length_a   1.000
_cell.length_b   1.000
_cell.length_c   1.000
_cell.angle_alpha   90.00
_cell.angle_beta   90.00
_cell.angle_gamma   90.00
#
_symmetry.space_group_name_H-M   'P 1'
#
loop_
_entity.id
_entity.type
_entity.pdbx_description
1 polymer ?
#
loop_
_entity_poly.entity_id
_entity_poly.type
_entity_poly.pdbx_seq_one_letter_code
_entity_poly.pdbx_strand_id
1 'polypeptide(L)'
;MAYLHQMTNDDHTVNSFVAQSDFFPLLFDSGKLQISGENRRCVRFNPKSVVAKTGTLGSLVISESGYWDYSVYSIKTQYLAIGERKLETFSLRSKEGKRFTVNIVLIGAIGGAWIEELETNFRFG
;
A
#
# COMPACT_ATOMS: atom_id res chain seq x y z
N MET A 1 25.96 -4.13 -1.99
CA MET A 1 24.91 -4.51 -2.95
C MET A 1 23.82 -3.46 -2.88
N ALA A 2 23.67 -2.61 -3.89
CA ALA A 2 22.64 -1.56 -3.90
C ALA A 2 21.33 -2.15 -4.45
N TYR A 3 20.36 -2.40 -3.57
CA TYR A 3 18.99 -2.72 -3.99
C TYR A 3 18.30 -1.38 -4.28
N LEU A 4 18.26 -0.97 -5.54
CA LEU A 4 17.48 0.20 -5.95
C LEU A 4 16.01 -0.20 -5.96
N HIS A 5 15.22 0.43 -5.10
CA HIS A 5 13.77 0.28 -5.05
C HIS A 5 13.17 1.39 -5.89
N GLN A 6 12.40 1.04 -6.90
CA GLN A 6 11.58 1.99 -7.63
C GLN A 6 10.13 1.57 -7.43
N MET A 7 9.34 2.46 -6.86
CA MET A 7 7.89 2.41 -6.96
C MET A 7 7.48 3.44 -8.00
N THR A 8 6.66 3.01 -8.95
CA THR A 8 5.95 3.92 -9.83
C THR A 8 4.49 3.86 -9.40
N ASN A 9 4.04 4.91 -8.72
CA ASN A 9 2.63 5.14 -8.47
C ASN A 9 2.09 5.68 -9.79
N ASP A 10 1.48 4.81 -10.58
CA ASP A 10 0.80 5.21 -11.81
C ASP A 10 -0.57 5.76 -11.39
N ASP A 11 -0.60 7.08 -11.21
CA ASP A 11 -1.77 7.95 -11.03
C ASP A 11 -2.17 8.24 -9.57
N HIS A 12 -1.52 9.25 -8.98
CA HIS A 12 -2.16 10.10 -7.97
C HIS A 12 -3.20 10.97 -8.69
N THR A 13 -4.35 10.39 -9.07
CA THR A 13 -5.53 11.21 -9.37
C THR A 13 -6.06 11.77 -8.06
N VAL A 14 -5.39 12.81 -7.55
CA VAL A 14 -5.98 13.70 -6.57
C VAL A 14 -7.14 14.37 -7.32
N ASN A 15 -8.37 13.98 -7.01
CA ASN A 15 -9.57 14.59 -7.56
C ASN A 15 -9.64 16.06 -7.13
N SER A 16 -8.93 16.92 -7.84
CA SER A 16 -9.07 18.37 -7.77
C SER A 16 -10.08 18.82 -8.82
N PHE A 17 -11.38 18.66 -8.54
CA PHE A 17 -12.37 19.62 -9.01
C PHE A 17 -13.59 19.67 -8.09
N VAL A 18 -14.07 20.89 -7.89
CA VAL A 18 -14.96 21.34 -6.80
C VAL A 18 -16.39 20.81 -6.93
N ALA A 19 -16.95 20.45 -5.76
CA ALA A 19 -18.36 20.22 -5.42
C ALA A 19 -19.07 18.93 -5.89
N GLN A 20 -18.90 17.84 -5.12
CA GLN A 20 -20.00 16.94 -4.70
C GLN A 20 -19.49 15.84 -3.73
N SER A 21 -19.89 15.96 -2.45
CA SER A 21 -19.67 15.02 -1.33
C SER A 21 -18.21 14.60 -1.06
N ASP A 22 -17.59 15.18 -0.03
CA ASP A 22 -16.28 14.78 0.56
C ASP A 22 -16.28 13.38 1.21
N PHE A 23 -17.18 12.49 0.79
CA PHE A 23 -17.30 11.11 1.25
C PHE A 23 -16.95 10.18 0.10
N PHE A 24 -15.66 9.99 -0.17
CA PHE A 24 -15.25 8.83 -0.96
C PHE A 24 -15.58 7.58 -0.13
N PRO A 25 -16.50 6.71 -0.58
CA PRO A 25 -16.85 5.52 0.21
C PRO A 25 -15.67 4.55 0.31
N LEU A 26 -14.74 4.62 -0.64
CA LEU A 26 -13.55 3.78 -0.75
C LEU A 26 -12.33 4.65 -0.98
N LEU A 27 -11.31 4.47 -0.15
CA LEU A 27 -9.95 4.97 -0.40
C LEU A 27 -9.20 3.87 -1.16
N PHE A 28 -8.43 4.27 -2.17
CA PHE A 28 -7.75 3.35 -3.07
C PHE A 28 -6.39 3.92 -3.48
N ASP A 29 -5.40 3.04 -3.63
CA ASP A 29 -4.10 3.36 -4.21
C ASP A 29 -3.62 2.14 -5.01
N SER A 30 -2.84 2.35 -6.07
CA SER A 30 -2.28 1.28 -6.90
C SER A 30 -0.94 1.67 -7.52
N GLY A 31 -0.20 0.66 -7.96
CA GLY A 31 1.10 0.90 -8.58
C GLY A 31 1.87 -0.38 -8.83
N LYS A 32 3.17 -0.23 -9.02
CA LYS A 32 4.07 -1.36 -9.31
C LYS A 32 5.25 -1.39 -8.35
N LEU A 33 5.34 -2.49 -7.62
CA LEU A 33 6.48 -2.81 -6.76
C LEU A 33 7.53 -3.56 -7.58
N GLN A 34 8.64 -2.90 -7.91
CA GLN A 34 9.73 -3.50 -8.66
C GLN A 34 10.99 -3.63 -7.79
N ILE A 35 11.44 -4.87 -7.60
CA ILE A 35 12.62 -5.19 -6.79
C ILE A 35 13.61 -5.96 -7.67
N SER A 36 14.82 -5.42 -7.82
CA SER A 36 15.91 -6.10 -8.52
C SER A 36 16.60 -7.10 -7.60
N GLY A 37 16.61 -8.38 -7.98
CA GLY A 37 17.35 -9.44 -7.31
C GLY A 37 18.86 -9.39 -7.58
N GLU A 38 19.61 -10.31 -6.97
CA GLU A 38 21.08 -10.35 -6.96
C GLU A 38 21.72 -10.51 -8.36
N ASN A 39 20.96 -10.97 -9.34
CA ASN A 39 21.39 -11.20 -10.73
C ASN A 39 20.73 -10.23 -11.73
N ARG A 40 20.25 -9.07 -11.27
CA ARG A 40 19.48 -8.09 -12.06
C ARG A 40 18.15 -8.62 -12.62
N ARG A 41 17.66 -9.78 -12.17
CA ARG A 41 16.28 -10.22 -12.46
C ARG A 41 15.32 -9.63 -11.46
N CYS A 42 14.14 -9.20 -11.92
CA CYS A 42 13.09 -8.75 -11.02
C CYS A 42 12.59 -9.91 -10.16
N VAL A 43 12.36 -9.63 -8.87
CA VAL A 43 11.70 -10.56 -7.94
C VAL A 43 10.28 -10.82 -8.40
N ARG A 44 9.85 -12.08 -8.34
CA ARG A 44 8.45 -12.46 -8.56
C ARG A 44 7.74 -12.71 -7.24
N PHE A 45 6.58 -12.11 -7.06
CA PHE A 45 5.80 -12.21 -5.83
C PHE A 45 4.90 -13.45 -5.82
N ASN A 46 4.52 -13.89 -4.61
CA ASN A 46 3.46 -14.88 -4.43
C ASN A 46 2.16 -14.16 -4.01
N PRO A 47 1.18 -14.00 -4.92
CA PRO A 47 -0.09 -13.31 -4.63
C PRO A 47 -0.85 -13.88 -3.43
N LYS A 48 -0.70 -15.18 -3.15
CA LYS A 48 -1.39 -15.87 -2.06
C LYS A 48 -0.74 -15.69 -0.69
N SER A 49 0.37 -14.97 -0.62
CA SER A 49 1.17 -14.84 0.61
C SER A 49 0.89 -13.55 1.40
N VAL A 50 0.01 -12.68 0.89
CA VAL A 50 -0.32 -11.42 1.56
C VAL A 50 -1.07 -11.68 2.86
N VAL A 51 -0.52 -11.17 3.95
CA VAL A 51 -1.09 -11.26 5.30
C VAL A 51 -1.09 -9.87 5.91
N ALA A 52 -2.28 -9.37 6.23
CA ALA A 52 -2.46 -8.13 6.97
C ALA A 52 -2.13 -8.33 8.46
N LYS A 53 -1.44 -7.37 9.07
CA LYS A 53 -1.25 -7.32 10.53
C LYS A 53 -2.60 -7.13 11.23
N THR A 54 -2.74 -7.66 12.45
CA THR A 54 -3.91 -7.41 13.29
C THR A 54 -4.17 -5.90 13.44
N GLY A 55 -5.42 -5.49 13.24
CA GLY A 55 -5.83 -4.08 13.32
C GLY A 55 -5.68 -3.27 12.02
N THR A 56 -5.26 -3.90 10.92
CA THR A 56 -5.37 -3.35 9.57
C THR A 56 -6.85 -3.29 9.14
N LEU A 57 -7.27 -2.17 8.56
CA LEU A 57 -8.63 -1.88 8.10
C LEU A 57 -8.83 -2.22 6.62
N GLY A 58 -7.80 -1.97 5.82
CA GLY A 58 -7.79 -2.17 4.39
C GLY A 58 -7.36 -3.56 3.94
N SER A 59 -7.30 -3.72 2.63
CA SER A 59 -6.86 -4.93 1.93
C SER A 59 -5.82 -4.56 0.90
N LEU A 60 -4.80 -5.42 0.76
CA LEU A 60 -3.79 -5.30 -0.29
C LEU A 60 -3.79 -6.58 -1.12
N VAL A 61 -3.80 -6.43 -2.43
CA VAL A 61 -3.54 -7.51 -3.37
C VAL A 61 -2.30 -7.19 -4.18
N ILE A 62 -1.59 -8.22 -4.64
CA ILE A 62 -0.40 -8.07 -5.48
C ILE A 62 -0.36 -9.19 -6.52
N SER A 63 -0.02 -8.83 -7.74
CA SER A 63 0.24 -9.76 -8.84
C SER A 63 1.66 -10.31 -8.77
N GLU A 64 1.91 -11.38 -9.52
CA GLU A 64 3.23 -12.01 -9.57
C GLU A 64 4.34 -11.07 -10.10
N SER A 65 3.99 -10.11 -10.96
CA SER A 65 4.88 -9.09 -11.53
C SER A 65 4.97 -7.80 -10.69
N GLY A 66 4.28 -7.73 -9.55
CA GLY A 66 4.39 -6.62 -8.61
C GLY A 66 3.38 -5.50 -8.79
N TYR A 67 2.41 -5.60 -9.71
CA TYR A 67 1.24 -4.69 -9.68
C TYR A 67 0.46 -4.94 -8.40
N TRP A 68 0.17 -3.90 -7.64
CA TRP A 68 -0.53 -3.98 -6.37
C TRP A 68 -1.69 -2.99 -6.34
N ASP A 69 -2.71 -3.36 -5.58
CA ASP A 69 -3.88 -2.52 -5.31
C ASP A 69 -4.13 -2.56 -3.80
N TYR A 70 -4.29 -1.38 -3.19
CA TYR A 70 -4.74 -1.21 -1.84
C TYR A 70 -6.13 -0.59 -1.82
N SER A 71 -6.99 -1.03 -0.91
CA SER A 71 -8.29 -0.38 -0.68
C SER A 71 -8.75 -0.46 0.76
N VAL A 72 -9.47 0.57 1.21
CA VAL A 72 -10.15 0.60 2.51
C VAL A 72 -11.44 1.40 2.41
N TYR A 73 -12.53 0.89 2.98
CA TYR A 73 -13.77 1.68 3.08
C TYR A 73 -13.56 2.84 4.04
N SER A 74 -13.85 4.06 3.60
CA SER A 74 -13.60 5.29 4.37
C SER A 74 -14.35 5.31 5.70
N ILE A 75 -15.54 4.69 5.78
CA ILE A 75 -16.30 4.52 7.03
C ILE A 75 -15.50 3.86 8.16
N LYS A 76 -14.52 3.00 7.83
CA LYS A 76 -13.64 2.37 8.81
C LYS A 76 -12.60 3.32 9.39
N THR A 77 -12.38 4.47 8.77
CA THR A 77 -11.32 5.44 9.12
C THR A 77 -11.83 6.68 9.84
N GLN A 78 -13.15 6.87 9.93
CA GLN A 78 -13.78 8.06 10.50
C GLN A 78 -13.50 8.31 11.98
N TYR A 79 -12.96 7.31 12.69
CA TYR A 79 -12.56 7.47 14.08
C TYR A 79 -11.22 8.21 14.23
N LEU A 80 -10.43 8.34 13.15
CA LEU A 80 -9.15 9.02 13.16
C LEU A 80 -9.38 10.52 13.26
N ALA A 81 -8.71 11.18 14.21
CA ALA A 81 -8.72 12.64 14.29
C ALA A 81 -8.03 13.25 13.05
N ILE A 82 -8.36 14.51 12.73
CA ILE A 82 -7.70 15.22 11.63
C ILE A 82 -6.19 15.26 11.87
N GLY A 83 -5.40 14.74 10.92
CA GLY A 83 -3.95 14.64 11.00
C GLY A 83 -3.43 13.41 11.78
N GLU A 84 -4.30 12.59 12.36
CA GLU A 84 -3.90 11.35 13.03
C GLU A 84 -3.37 10.34 12.00
N ARG A 85 -2.22 9.74 12.29
CA ARG A 85 -1.55 8.76 11.43
C ARG A 85 -1.88 7.35 11.85
N LYS A 86 -2.36 6.53 10.91
CA LYS A 86 -2.52 5.09 11.08
C LYS A 86 -1.64 4.33 10.09
N LEU A 87 -0.72 3.54 10.64
CA LEU A 87 0.11 2.62 9.88
C LEU A 87 -0.59 1.27 9.69
N GLU A 88 -0.76 0.85 8.45
CA GLU A 88 -1.20 -0.51 8.09
C GLU A 88 -0.02 -1.30 7.53
N THR A 89 0.19 -2.51 8.03
CA THR A 89 1.34 -3.34 7.63
C THR A 89 0.86 -4.63 7.00
N PHE A 90 1.38 -4.92 5.81
CA PHE A 90 1.17 -6.16 5.08
C PHE A 90 2.48 -6.91 4.94
N SER A 91 2.48 -8.20 5.29
CA SER A 91 3.61 -9.09 5.02
C SER A 91 3.29 -9.97 3.82
N LEU A 92 4.28 -10.19 2.94
CA LEU A 92 4.15 -11.05 1.77
C LEU A 92 5.48 -11.71 1.44
N ARG A 93 5.48 -12.62 0.47
CA ARG A 93 6.66 -13.39 0.06
C ARG A 93 6.90 -13.34 -1.44
N SER A 94 8.16 -13.45 -1.84
CA SER A 94 8.49 -13.85 -3.21
C SER A 94 8.14 -15.32 -3.45
N LYS A 95 8.13 -15.74 -4.71
CA LYS A 95 8.08 -17.16 -5.10
C LYS A 95 9.25 -17.97 -4.52
N GLU A 96 10.38 -17.32 -4.30
CA GLU A 96 11.60 -17.91 -3.71
C GLU A 96 11.56 -17.94 -2.17
N GLY A 97 10.49 -17.43 -1.55
CA GLY A 97 10.27 -17.51 -0.10
C GLY A 97 10.81 -16.33 0.72
N LYS A 98 11.48 -15.36 0.09
CA LYS A 98 11.96 -14.12 0.73
C LYS A 98 10.76 -13.31 1.23
N ARG A 99 10.82 -12.80 2.46
CA ARG A 99 9.74 -12.00 3.07
C ARG A 99 9.89 -10.52 2.69
N PHE A 100 8.75 -9.85 2.54
CA PHE A 100 8.62 -8.42 2.25
C PHE A 100 7.56 -7.80 3.16
N THR A 101 7.71 -6.51 3.45
CA THR A 101 6.74 -5.73 4.23
C THR A 101 6.36 -4.47 3.48
N VAL A 102 5.07 -4.29 3.26
CA VAL A 102 4.46 -3.10 2.66
C VAL A 102 3.72 -2.35 3.76
N ASN A 103 3.98 -1.06 3.86
CA ASN A 103 3.34 -0.15 4.81
C ASN A 103 2.47 0.85 4.06
N ILE A 104 1.24 1.02 4.53
CA ILE A 104 0.31 2.05 4.08
C ILE A 104 0.12 3.04 5.23
N VAL A 105 0.15 4.34 4.93
CA VAL A 105 -0.21 5.36 5.92
C VAL A 105 -1.55 6.00 5.55
N LEU A 106 -2.50 5.88 6.46
CA LEU A 106 -3.77 6.61 6.43
C LEU A 106 -3.66 7.84 7.34
N ILE A 107 -4.09 9.00 6.86
CA ILE A 107 -4.13 10.24 7.63
C ILE A 107 -5.57 10.67 7.79
N GLY A 108 -6.02 10.80 9.03
CA GLY A 108 -7.38 11.24 9.34
C GLY A 108 -7.69 12.62 8.76
N ALA A 109 -8.91 12.78 8.27
CA ALA A 109 -9.43 14.00 7.68
C ALA A 109 -10.94 14.14 7.96
N ILE A 110 -11.52 15.28 7.58
CA ILE A 110 -12.97 15.46 7.67
C ILE A 110 -13.64 14.40 6.78
N GLY A 111 -14.50 13.56 7.36
CA GLY A 111 -15.24 12.51 6.64
C GLY A 111 -14.54 11.16 6.51
N GLY A 112 -13.32 10.98 7.05
CA GLY A 112 -12.57 9.72 6.99
C GLY A 112 -11.06 9.92 7.05
N ALA A 113 -10.35 9.46 6.02
CA ALA A 113 -8.92 9.60 5.88
C ALA A 113 -8.52 9.77 4.40
N TRP A 114 -7.26 10.15 4.15
CA TRP A 114 -6.59 10.03 2.85
C TRP A 114 -5.36 9.14 2.97
N ILE A 115 -4.90 8.59 1.84
CA ILE A 115 -3.69 7.77 1.77
C ILE A 115 -2.52 8.71 1.50
N GLU A 116 -1.55 8.76 2.42
CA GLU A 116 -0.42 9.69 2.31
C GLU A 116 0.67 9.14 1.40
N GLU A 117 1.13 7.94 1.71
CA GLU A 117 2.24 7.33 1.00
C GLU A 117 2.27 5.82 1.27
N LEU A 118 2.88 5.11 0.33
CA LEU A 118 3.22 3.71 0.45
C LEU A 118 4.71 3.55 0.60
N GLU A 119 5.12 3.16 1.80
CA GLU A 119 6.50 2.80 2.07
C GLU A 119 6.65 1.28 2.03
N THR A 120 7.62 0.76 1.28
CA THR A 120 8.00 -0.66 1.36
C THR A 120 9.34 -0.75 2.06
N ASN A 121 9.34 -1.33 3.25
CA ASN A 121 10.54 -1.49 4.05
C ASN A 121 11.08 -2.91 3.90
N PHE A 122 12.33 -3.03 3.44
CA PHE A 122 13.03 -4.31 3.37
C PHE A 122 13.72 -4.61 4.71
N ARG A 123 13.32 -5.68 5.40
CA ARG A 123 14.12 -6.22 6.53
C ARG A 123 14.84 -7.48 6.06
N PHE A 124 16.17 -7.41 5.95
CA PHE A 124 16.99 -8.61 5.96
C PHE A 124 16.94 -9.16 7.39
N GLY A 125 16.61 -10.44 7.52
CA GLY A 125 16.94 -11.18 8.74
C GLY A 125 18.44 -11.40 8.83
#